data_AF-A0A9D5JGS1-F1
#
_entry.id   AF-A0A9D5JGS1-F1
#
_cell.length_a   1.000
_cell.length_b   1.000
_cell.length_c   1.000
_cell.angle_alpha   90.00
_cell.angle_beta   90.00
_cell.angle_gamma   90.00
#
_symmetry.space_group_name_H-M   'P 1'
#
loop_
_entity.id
_entity.type
_entity.pdbx_description
1 polymer ?
#
loop_
_entity_poly.entity_id
_entity_poly.type
_entity_poly.pdbx_seq_one_letter_code
_entity_poly.pdbx_strand_id
1 'polypeptide(L)' 'MRLGSHVGIGGGFDKTIAQARALGCECIQIFAGNPRSFRVGPYDADAWRAFRLARSEAGISPAVIHTS' A
#
# COMPACT_ATOMS: atom_id res chain seq x y z
N MET A 1 -12.28 1.22 16.18
CA MET A 1 -12.54 0.58 14.87
C MET A 1 -11.65 1.27 13.85
N ARG A 2 -11.08 0.56 12.86
CA ARG A 2 -10.23 1.19 11.83
C ARG A 2 -10.92 1.11 10.47
N LEU A 3 -11.05 2.24 9.79
CA LEU A 3 -11.66 2.34 8.47
C LEU A 3 -10.61 2.58 7.40
N GLY A 4 -10.83 1.99 6.23
CA GLY A 4 -9.85 1.98 5.16
C GLY A 4 -10.43 1.60 3.82
N SER A 5 -9.62 1.74 2.77
CA SER A 5 -9.99 1.38 1.41
C SER A 5 -8.88 0.58 0.72
N HIS A 6 -9.24 -0.05 -0.38
CA HIS A 6 -8.27 -0.63 -1.30
C HIS A 6 -7.65 0.48 -2.15
N VAL A 7 -6.31 0.58 -2.14
CA VAL A 7 -5.55 1.62 -2.85
C VAL A 7 -4.48 0.99 -3.74
N GLY A 8 -4.26 1.59 -4.92
CA GLY A 8 -3.30 1.07 -5.88
C GLY A 8 -1.86 1.48 -5.57
N ILE A 9 -0.90 0.60 -5.87
CA ILE A 9 0.55 0.87 -5.77
C ILE A 9 1.20 1.28 -7.11
N GLY A 10 0.44 1.27 -8.20
CA GLY A 10 0.96 1.53 -9.55
C GLY A 10 1.51 2.96 -9.76
N GLY A 11 1.12 3.92 -8.91
CA GLY A 11 1.67 5.27 -8.91
C GLY A 11 2.98 5.42 -8.11
N GLY A 12 3.44 4.35 -7.44
CA GLY A 12 4.49 4.38 -6.43
C GLY A 12 3.93 4.53 -5.02
N PHE A 13 4.68 4.03 -4.03
CA PHE A 13 4.26 3.96 -2.63
C PHE A 13 3.93 5.31 -2.00
N ASP A 14 4.66 6.37 -2.34
CA ASP A 14 4.40 7.72 -1.82
C ASP A 14 3.01 8.22 -2.22
N LYS A 15 2.62 7.98 -3.49
CA LYS A 15 1.29 8.34 -3.98
C LYS A 15 0.21 7.51 -3.32
N THR A 16 0.47 6.23 -3.07
CA THR A 16 -0.45 5.34 -2.34
C THR A 16 -0.73 5.88 -0.93
N ILE A 17 0.30 6.28 -0.19
CA ILE A 17 0.15 6.85 1.16
C ILE A 17 -0.54 8.21 1.11
N ALA A 18 -0.16 9.09 0.18
CA ALA A 18 -0.82 10.38 0.01
C ALA A 18 -2.32 10.24 -0.28
N GLN A 19 -2.69 9.32 -1.18
CA GLN A 19 -4.09 9.01 -1.49
C GLN A 19 -4.83 8.47 -0.26
N ALA A 20 -4.24 7.53 0.47
CA ALA A 20 -4.86 6.96 1.67
C ALA A 20 -5.12 8.05 2.74
N ARG A 21 -4.18 8.97 2.95
CA ARG A 21 -4.36 10.12 3.86
C ARG A 21 -5.45 11.06 3.39
N ALA A 22 -5.50 11.37 2.09
CA ALA A 22 -6.53 12.24 1.52
C ALA A 22 -7.95 11.66 1.68
N LEU A 23 -8.06 10.33 1.70
CA LEU A 23 -9.31 9.61 1.95
C LEU A 23 -9.64 9.42 3.44
N GLY A 24 -8.79 9.89 4.36
CA GLY A 24 -8.98 9.69 5.79
C GLY A 24 -8.83 8.22 6.23
N CYS A 25 -8.08 7.41 5.49
CA CYS A 25 -7.90 6.00 5.83
C CYS A 25 -7.03 5.83 7.08
N GLU A 26 -7.48 4.98 8.00
CA GLU A 26 -6.73 4.51 9.17
C GLU A 26 -6.06 3.15 8.88
N CYS A 27 -6.55 2.40 7.88
CA CYS A 27 -5.96 1.17 7.38
C CYS A 27 -6.08 1.11 5.84
N ILE A 28 -5.32 0.22 5.19
CA ILE A 28 -5.37 0.07 3.73
C ILE A 28 -5.27 -1.39 3.30
N GLN A 29 -5.80 -1.68 2.11
CA GLN A 29 -5.55 -2.92 1.39
C GLN A 29 -4.85 -2.62 0.06
N ILE A 30 -3.85 -3.43 -0.32
CA ILE A 30 -3.10 -3.30 -1.58
C ILE A 30 -2.95 -4.66 -2.27
N PHE A 31 -2.61 -4.65 -3.55
CA PHE A 31 -1.97 -5.81 -4.18
C PHE A 31 -0.45 -5.74 -3.97
N ALA A 32 0.21 -6.88 -3.88
CA ALA A 32 1.68 -6.95 -3.83
C ALA A 32 2.35 -6.72 -5.20
N GLY A 33 1.56 -6.67 -6.28
CA GLY A 33 2.01 -6.49 -7.66
C GLY A 33 0.84 -6.17 -8.60
N ASN A 34 1.04 -6.32 -9.90
CA ASN A 34 -0.02 -6.12 -10.89
C ASN A 34 -1.02 -7.29 -10.86
N PRO A 35 -2.28 -7.10 -10.41
CA PRO A 35 -3.27 -8.18 -10.30
C PRO A 35 -3.75 -8.71 -11.66
N ARG A 36 -3.41 -8.03 -12.77
CA ARG A 36 -3.78 -8.44 -14.13
C ARG A 36 -2.75 -9.38 -14.77
N SER A 37 -1.72 -9.79 -14.04
CA SER A 37 -0.65 -10.64 -14.57
C SER A 37 -0.23 -11.69 -13.54
N PHE A 38 0.12 -12.88 -14.02
CA PHE A 38 0.77 -13.92 -13.22
C PHE A 38 2.29 -13.72 -13.08
N ARG A 39 2.87 -12.73 -13.76
CA ARG A 39 4.31 -12.45 -13.69
C ARG A 39 4.62 -11.68 -12.40
N VAL A 40 5.35 -12.32 -11.51
CA VAL A 40 5.89 -11.70 -10.29
C VAL A 40 7.35 -11.34 -10.53
N GLY A 41 7.67 -10.05 -10.42
CA GLY A 41 9.04 -9.56 -10.40
C GLY A 41 9.67 -9.66 -9.01
N PRO A 42 10.99 -9.48 -8.88
CA PRO A 42 11.63 -9.37 -7.58
C PRO A 42 11.05 -8.19 -6.78
N TYR A 43 10.89 -8.38 -5.47
CA TYR A 43 10.47 -7.31 -4.58
C TYR A 43 11.67 -6.44 -4.21
N ASP A 44 11.53 -5.13 -4.41
CA ASP A 44 12.51 -4.14 -3.95
C ASP A 44 12.37 -3.94 -2.44
N ALA A 45 13.30 -4.53 -1.68
CA ALA A 45 13.30 -4.48 -0.22
C ALA A 45 13.49 -3.06 0.35
N ASP A 46 14.17 -2.16 -0.36
CA ASP A 46 14.32 -0.76 0.04
C ASP A 46 13.00 -0.02 -0.15
N ALA A 47 12.33 -0.21 -1.29
CA ALA A 47 11.02 0.38 -1.55
C ALA A 47 9.96 -0.08 -0.54
N TRP A 48 9.93 -1.37 -0.19
CA TRP A 48 9.02 -1.89 0.84
C TRP A 48 9.33 -1.36 2.25
N ARG A 49 10.62 -1.15 2.58
CA ARG A 49 11.02 -0.50 3.83
C ARG A 49 10.56 0.96 3.88
N ALA A 50 10.73 1.71 2.79
CA ALA A 50 10.25 3.08 2.67
C ALA A 50 8.72 3.15 2.79
N PHE A 51 7.98 2.27 2.12
CA PHE A 51 6.53 2.16 2.27
C PHE A 51 6.10 1.91 3.70
N ARG A 52 6.78 0.98 4.41
CA ARG A 52 6.50 0.69 5.81
C ARG A 52 6.70 1.92 6.69
N LEU A 53 7.79 2.66 6.49
CA LEU A 53 8.09 3.89 7.24
C LEU A 53 7.05 4.97 6.98
N ALA A 54 6.83 5.33 5.72
CA ALA A 54 5.86 6.37 5.33
C ALA A 54 4.44 6.05 5.82
N ARG A 55 4.03 4.78 5.77
CA ARG A 55 2.75 4.32 6.29
C ARG A 55 2.66 4.50 7.82
N SER A 56 3.74 4.17 8.54
CA SER A 56 3.82 4.33 9.99
C SER A 56 3.73 5.80 10.40
N GLU A 57 4.48 6.68 9.71
CA GLU A 57 4.45 8.13 9.93
C GLU A 57 3.08 8.74 9.60
N ALA A 58 2.36 8.17 8.64
CA ALA A 58 0.99 8.54 8.30
C ALA A 58 -0.07 8.01 9.27
N GLY A 59 0.30 7.18 10.26
CA GLY A 59 -0.65 6.57 11.19
C GLY A 59 -1.54 5.48 10.57
N ILE A 60 -1.19 4.96 9.39
CA ILE A 60 -2.02 4.00 8.64
C ILE A 60 -1.65 2.58 9.05
N SER A 61 -2.54 1.87 9.73
CA SER A 61 -2.32 0.47 10.10
C SER A 61 -3.63 -0.28 10.30
N PRO A 62 -3.76 -1.57 9.95
CA PRO A 62 -2.80 -2.38 9.19
C PRO A 62 -2.76 -2.00 7.70
N ALA A 63 -1.76 -2.54 7.00
CA ALA A 63 -1.80 -2.69 5.55
C ALA A 63 -1.95 -4.18 5.24
N VAL A 64 -2.98 -4.52 4.48
CA VAL A 64 -3.32 -5.90 4.15
C VAL A 64 -3.06 -6.14 2.66
N ILE A 65 -2.55 -7.33 2.33
CA ILE A 65 -2.36 -7.74 0.94
C ILE A 65 -3.57 -8.56 0.51
N HIS A 66 -4.21 -8.17 -0.60
CA HIS A 66 -5.13 -9.03 -1.33
C HIS A 66 -4.32 -9.82 -2.36
N THR A 67 -4.45 -11.13 -2.38
CA THR A 67 -3.83 -11.98 -3.41
C THR A 67 -4.67 -11.94 -4.68
N SER A 68 -4.04 -11.78 -5.84
CA SER A 68 -4.69 -11.82 -7.16
C SER A 68 -4.92 -13.22 -7.66
#